data_AF-A0A250KXD5-F1
#
_entry.id   AF-A0A250KXD5-F1
#
_cell.length_a   1.000
_cell.length_b   1.000
_cell.length_c   1.000
_cell.angle_alpha   90.00
_cell.angle_beta   90.00
_cell.angle_gamma   90.00
#
_symmetry.space_group_name_H-M   'P 1'
#
loop_
_entity.id
_entity.type
_entity.pdbx_description
1 polymer ?
#
loop_
_entity_poly.entity_id
_entity_poly.type
_entity_poly.pdbx_seq_one_letter_code
_entity_poly.pdbx_strand_id
1 'polypeptide(L)' 'MSKLNIALVESEAKIILEALIEKEEKMAAICEESDDEDEVADVGNDLIEVRLLLNRLKEESVASYGKSVLVFDRNPL' A
#
# COMPACT_ATOMS: atom_id res chain seq x y z
N MET A 1 11.15 -17.73 8.82
CA MET A 1 10.94 -16.28 8.69
C MET A 1 10.53 -15.72 10.04
N SER A 2 11.24 -14.71 10.52
CA SER A 2 10.83 -13.94 11.70
C SER A 2 9.67 -13.01 11.32
N LYS A 3 8.71 -12.81 12.22
CA LYS A 3 7.58 -11.90 12.00
C LYS A 3 7.71 -10.69 12.93
N LEU A 4 7.42 -9.51 12.40
CA LEU A 4 7.20 -8.31 13.19
C LEU A 4 5.70 -8.13 13.39
N ASN A 5 5.26 -7.94 14.64
CA ASN A 5 3.87 -7.64 14.96
C ASN A 5 3.76 -6.17 15.34
N ILE A 6 2.83 -5.46 14.72
CA ILE A 6 2.50 -4.06 15.02
C ILE A 6 1.02 -3.96 15.35
N ALA A 7 0.66 -3.14 16.33
CA ALA A 7 -0.72 -2.76 16.61
C ALA A 7 -0.88 -1.31 16.19
N LEU A 8 -1.89 -1.03 15.37
CA LEU A 8 -2.14 0.29 14.78
C LEU A 8 -3.52 0.74 15.19
N VAL A 9 -3.68 1.98 15.64
CA VAL A 9 -5.00 2.62 15.75
C VAL A 9 -5.53 3.03 14.36
N GLU A 10 -6.83 3.35 14.24
CA GLU A 10 -7.45 3.68 12.95
C GLU A 10 -6.67 4.74 12.16
N SER A 11 -6.22 5.82 12.81
CA SER A 11 -5.48 6.90 12.13
C SER A 11 -4.13 6.45 11.61
N GLU A 12 -3.41 5.59 12.33
CA GLU A 12 -2.12 5.05 11.89
C GLU A 12 -2.31 4.07 10.73
N ALA A 13 -3.34 3.21 10.80
CA ALA A 13 -3.72 2.33 9.71
C ALA A 13 -4.07 3.12 8.44
N LYS A 14 -4.83 4.23 8.57
CA LYS A 14 -5.14 5.14 7.45
C LYS A 14 -3.87 5.69 6.81
N ILE A 15 -2.95 6.23 7.59
CA ILE A 15 -1.70 6.81 7.08
C ILE A 15 -0.89 5.76 6.31
N ILE A 16 -0.75 4.55 6.87
CA ILE A 16 0.02 3.48 6.24
C ILE A 16 -0.68 2.98 4.96
N LEU A 17 -2.01 2.82 4.98
CA LEU A 17 -2.78 2.40 3.82
C LEU A 17 -2.67 3.43 2.68
N GLU A 18 -2.79 4.72 2.99
CA GLU A 18 -2.63 5.79 1.99
C GLU A 18 -1.22 5.77 1.38
N ALA A 19 -0.19 5.70 2.23
CA ALA A 19 1.20 5.65 1.76
C ALA A 19 1.49 4.42 0.88
N LEU A 20 0.92 3.25 1.23
CA LEU A 20 1.07 2.03 0.43
C LEU A 20 0.33 2.12 -0.91
N ILE A 21 -0.86 2.74 -0.96
CA ILE A 21 -1.59 2.98 -2.21
C ILE A 21 -0.78 3.89 -3.12
N GLU A 22 -0.30 5.04 -2.61
CA GLU A 22 0.52 5.95 -3.41
C GLU A 22 1.83 5.30 -3.89
N LYS A 23 2.44 4.44 -3.07
CA LYS A 23 3.65 3.71 -3.45
C LYS A 23 3.35 2.70 -4.55
N GLU A 24 2.26 1.96 -4.43
CA GLU A 24 1.80 0.98 -5.43
C GLU A 24 1.55 1.66 -6.77
N GLU A 25 0.82 2.78 -6.79
CA GLU A 25 0.55 3.56 -8.00
C GLU A 25 1.83 4.04 -8.69
N LYS A 26 2.77 4.59 -7.92
CA LYS A 26 4.07 5.05 -8.46
C LYS A 26 4.89 3.91 -9.06
N MET A 27 4.92 2.77 -8.40
CA MET A 27 5.68 1.60 -8.87
C MET A 27 5.01 0.95 -10.09
N ALA A 28 3.68 0.88 -10.11
CA ALA A 28 2.94 0.42 -11.28
C ALA A 28 3.21 1.32 -12.49
N ALA A 29 3.22 2.64 -12.31
CA ALA A 29 3.57 3.57 -13.38
C ALA A 29 4.97 3.32 -13.95
N ILE A 30 5.98 3.07 -13.10
CA ILE A 30 7.34 2.72 -13.58
C ILE A 30 7.30 1.43 -14.42
N CYS A 31 6.61 0.39 -13.95
CA CYS A 31 6.49 -0.87 -14.69
C CYS A 31 5.74 -0.71 -16.03
N GLU A 32 4.88 0.29 -16.17
CA GLU A 32 4.10 0.55 -17.39
C GLU A 32 4.81 1.48 -18.37
N GLU A 33 5.58 2.44 -17.86
CA GLU A 33 6.13 3.56 -18.65
C GLU A 33 7.64 3.47 -18.91
N SER A 34 8.39 2.66 -18.16
CA SER A 34 9.84 2.54 -18.34
C SER A 34 10.20 1.65 -19.54
N ASP A 35 11.17 2.13 -20.34
CA ASP A 35 11.80 1.36 -21.42
C ASP A 35 13.01 0.54 -20.95
N ASP A 36 13.39 0.64 -19.67
CA ASP A 36 14.49 -0.13 -19.07
C ASP A 36 13.97 -1.46 -18.50
N GLU A 37 14.26 -2.56 -19.20
CA GLU A 37 13.80 -3.91 -18.81
C GLU A 37 14.29 -4.34 -17.41
N ASP A 38 15.49 -3.92 -17.00
CA ASP A 38 16.04 -4.27 -15.69
C ASP A 38 15.31 -3.49 -14.59
N GLU A 39 15.01 -2.21 -14.82
CA GLU A 39 14.21 -1.40 -13.89
C GLU A 39 12.79 -1.97 -13.73
N VAL A 40 12.14 -2.36 -14.83
CA VAL A 40 10.80 -2.98 -14.79
C VAL A 40 10.83 -4.29 -14.01
N ALA A 41 11.87 -5.11 -14.19
CA ALA A 41 12.02 -6.37 -13.46
C ALA A 41 12.23 -6.14 -11.95
N ASP A 42 13.13 -5.23 -11.58
CA ASP A 42 13.44 -4.93 -10.17
C ASP A 42 12.24 -4.30 -9.46
N VAL A 43 11.64 -3.26 -10.04
CA VAL A 43 10.47 -2.59 -9.48
C VAL A 43 9.26 -3.51 -9.48
N GLY A 44 9.10 -4.35 -10.50
CA GLY A 44 8.01 -5.32 -10.60
C GLY A 44 8.02 -6.34 -9.47
N ASN A 45 9.21 -6.82 -9.08
CA ASN A 45 9.36 -7.72 -7.94
C ASN A 45 8.95 -7.04 -6.62
N ASP A 46 9.42 -5.82 -6.39
CA ASP A 46 9.05 -5.06 -5.19
C ASP A 46 7.55 -4.68 -5.17
N LEU A 47 6.96 -4.41 -6.33
CA LEU A 47 5.55 -4.07 -6.48
C LEU A 47 4.65 -5.23 -6.03
N ILE A 48 5.05 -6.48 -6.31
CA ILE A 48 4.33 -7.66 -5.82
C ILE A 48 4.29 -7.67 -4.29
N GLU A 49 5.42 -7.42 -3.62
CA GLU A 49 5.49 -7.37 -2.15
C GLU A 49 4.61 -6.25 -1.58
N VAL A 50 4.62 -5.07 -2.22
CA VAL A 50 3.73 -3.94 -1.83
C VAL A 50 2.26 -4.35 -1.96
N ARG A 51 1.86 -4.99 -3.06
CA ARG A 51 0.47 -5.43 -3.28
C ARG A 51 0.04 -6.50 -2.27
N LEU A 52 0.92 -7.45 -1.94
CA LEU A 52 0.64 -8.47 -0.93
C LEU A 52 0.43 -7.84 0.46
N LEU A 53 1.30 -6.90 0.85
CA LEU A 53 1.15 -6.17 2.11
C LEU A 53 -0.13 -5.32 2.11
N LEU A 54 -0.38 -4.57 1.04
CA LEU A 54 -1.53 -3.68 0.91
C LEU A 54 -2.84 -4.46 0.99
N ASN A 55 -2.96 -5.59 0.29
CA ASN A 55 -4.17 -6.42 0.32
C ASN A 55 -4.44 -6.94 1.73
N ARG A 56 -3.42 -7.51 2.39
CA ARG A 56 -3.56 -7.99 3.78
C ARG A 56 -3.98 -6.86 4.72
N LEU A 57 -3.29 -5.71 4.65
CA LEU A 57 -3.56 -4.60 5.55
C LEU A 57 -4.94 -3.97 5.30
N LYS A 58 -5.39 -3.91 4.04
CA LYS A 58 -6.76 -3.47 3.69
C LYS A 58 -7.80 -4.38 4.35
N GLU A 59 -7.65 -5.69 4.21
CA GLU A 59 -8.57 -6.68 4.79
C GLU A 59 -8.62 -6.57 6.32
N GLU A 60 -7.46 -6.56 6.98
CA GLU A 60 -7.35 -6.47 8.44
C GLU A 60 -7.90 -5.15 8.98
N SER A 61 -7.61 -4.03 8.29
CA SER A 61 -8.07 -2.70 8.69
C SER A 61 -9.57 -2.56 8.51
N VAL A 62 -10.15 -3.06 7.41
CA VAL A 62 -11.60 -3.03 7.19
C VAL A 62 -12.33 -3.92 8.21
N ALA A 63 -11.76 -5.07 8.56
CA ALA A 63 -12.33 -5.94 9.60
C ALA A 63 -12.34 -5.26 10.99
N SER A 64 -11.33 -4.43 11.29
CA SER A 64 -11.16 -3.78 12.59
C SER A 64 -11.89 -2.43 12.72
N TYR A 65 -11.89 -1.62 11.65
CA TYR A 65 -12.32 -0.22 11.66
C TYR A 65 -13.46 0.09 10.69
N GLY A 66 -13.89 -0.90 9.88
CA GLY A 66 -14.89 -0.71 8.84
C GLY A 66 -14.34 -0.05 7.57
N LYS A 67 -15.20 0.12 6.57
CA LYS A 67 -14.80 0.61 5.23
C LYS A 67 -14.34 2.07 5.21
N SER A 68 -14.70 2.87 6.23
CA SER A 68 -14.26 4.27 6.37
C SER A 68 -12.75 4.43 6.51
N VAL A 69 -12.03 3.35 6.87
CA VAL A 69 -10.57 3.35 6.94
C VAL A 69 -9.90 3.47 5.56
N LEU A 70 -10.65 3.24 4.48
CA LEU A 70 -10.19 3.39 3.10
C LEU A 70 -10.58 4.72 2.45
N VAL A 71 -11.17 5.64 3.22
CA VAL A 71 -11.57 6.96 2.75
C VAL A 71 -10.49 7.96 3.16
N PHE A 72 -9.70 8.40 2.19
CA PHE A 72 -8.62 9.39 2.34
C PHE A 72 -9.11 10.73 1.82
N ASP A 73 -9.97 11.41 2.60
CA ASP A 73 -10.52 12.69 2.17
C ASP A 73 -9.48 13.79 2.37
N ARG A 74 -9.14 14.49 1.28
CA ARG A 74 -8.18 15.61 1.27
C ARG A 74 -8.84 16.98 1.45
N ASN A 75 -10.12 17.02 1.81
CA ASN A 75 -10.84 18.28 1.90
C ASN A 75 -10.20 19.17 2.99
N PRO A 76 -9.58 20.30 2.62
CA PRO A 76 -9.21 21.32 3.59
C PRO A 76 -10.52 21.87 4.16
N LEU A 77 -10.63 21.88 5.49
CA LEU A 77 -11.64 22.68 6.18
C LEU A 77 -11.47 24.17 5.83
#